data_AF-A0A926FB04-F1
#
_entry.id   AF-A0A926FB04-F1
#
_cell.length_a   1.000
_cell.length_b   1.000
_cell.length_c   1.000
_cell.angle_alpha   90.00
_cell.angle_beta   90.00
_cell.angle_gamma   90.00
#
_symmetry.space_group_name_H-M   'P 1'
#
loop_
_entity.id
_entity.type
_entity.pdbx_description
1 polymer ?
#
loop_
_entity_poly.entity_id
_entity_poly.type
_entity_poly.pdbx_seq_one_letter_code
_entity_poly.pdbx_strand_id
1 'polypeptide(L)'
;MKREDVKKIFGEASDEQITALLNINSADIGKAKGDYDKLKGDFDTQKSTLADLTKELDTLKETNASAEDWKEKYQKLSDDIEVQKKKTEEERQKAEKDAEILSRYEAAAVSKDGKPLKWTHEAIKNDYLKKFSQALEDKANAGKSDADIFNMLTKDDGVAFDIPRETTVYESGGSGFSNSLDDAKIDAIMGITT
;
A
#
# COMPACT_ATOMS: atom_id res chain seq x y z
N MET A 1 -2.71 70.26 -40.79
CA MET A 1 -3.02 71.62 -41.28
C MET A 1 -2.56 71.71 -42.73
N LYS A 2 -3.33 72.32 -43.64
CA LYS A 2 -2.91 72.48 -45.04
C LYS A 2 -2.24 73.85 -45.22
N ARG A 3 -1.41 73.99 -46.26
CA ARG A 3 -0.78 75.27 -46.63
C ARG A 3 -1.81 76.40 -46.75
N GLU A 4 -2.99 76.07 -47.25
CA GLU A 4 -4.08 77.02 -47.49
C GLU A 4 -4.70 77.52 -46.18
N ASP A 5 -4.65 76.71 -45.13
CA ASP A 5 -5.08 77.10 -43.79
C ASP A 5 -4.05 78.03 -43.14
N VAL A 6 -2.76 77.78 -43.35
CA VAL A 6 -1.67 78.64 -42.84
C VAL A 6 -1.71 80.00 -43.53
N LYS A 7 -1.90 80.03 -44.86
CA LYS A 7 -1.92 81.25 -45.67
C LYS A 7 -3.11 82.16 -45.35
N LYS A 8 -4.25 81.58 -44.91
CA LYS A 8 -5.41 82.33 -44.40
C LYS A 8 -5.15 83.01 -43.06
N ILE A 9 -4.30 82.43 -42.21
CA ILE A 9 -3.98 82.95 -40.88
C ILE A 9 -2.79 83.93 -40.95
N PHE A 10 -1.83 83.66 -41.84
CA PHE A 10 -0.60 84.42 -42.02
C PHE A 10 -0.50 84.91 -43.47
N GLY A 11 -1.32 85.90 -43.83
CA GLY A 11 -1.43 86.40 -45.21
C GLY A 11 -0.17 87.05 -45.78
N GLU A 12 0.75 87.51 -44.93
CA GLU A 12 2.02 88.14 -45.32
C GLU A 12 3.23 87.19 -45.31
N ALA A 13 3.04 85.93 -44.87
CA ALA A 13 4.14 84.97 -44.80
C ALA A 13 4.56 84.47 -46.19
N SER A 14 5.87 84.37 -46.43
CA SER A 14 6.41 83.82 -47.68
C SER A 14 6.13 82.32 -47.81
N ASP A 15 6.16 81.80 -49.04
CA ASP A 15 5.95 80.37 -49.27
C ASP A 15 7.04 79.51 -48.59
N GLU A 16 8.28 80.01 -48.46
CA GLU A 16 9.34 79.35 -47.67
C GLU A 16 9.01 79.30 -46.18
N GLN A 17 8.49 80.39 -45.60
CA GLN A 17 8.11 80.44 -44.17
C GLN A 17 6.95 79.47 -43.88
N ILE A 18 5.95 79.42 -44.77
CA ILE A 18 4.83 78.48 -44.66
C ILE A 18 5.34 77.03 -44.80
N THR A 19 6.30 76.78 -45.69
CA THR A 19 6.93 75.45 -45.84
C THR A 19 7.67 75.02 -44.58
N ALA A 20 8.47 75.91 -43.99
CA ALA A 20 9.21 75.63 -42.76
C ALA A 20 8.27 75.28 -41.59
N LEU A 21 7.17 76.03 -41.44
CA LEU A 21 6.18 75.80 -40.39
C LEU A 21 5.46 74.46 -40.56
N LEU A 22 5.06 74.11 -41.79
CA LEU A 22 4.44 72.82 -42.08
C LEU A 22 5.41 71.64 -41.85
N ASN A 23 6.69 71.82 -42.16
CA ASN A 23 7.72 70.81 -41.93
C ASN A 23 7.93 70.57 -40.43
N ILE A 24 8.03 71.62 -39.62
CA ILE A 24 8.14 71.51 -38.15
C ILE A 24 6.90 70.81 -37.59
N ASN A 25 5.70 71.25 -37.99
CA ASN A 25 4.46 70.63 -37.54
C ASN A 25 4.36 69.15 -37.93
N SER A 26 4.79 68.79 -39.15
CA SER A 26 4.81 67.40 -39.61
C SER A 26 5.82 66.56 -38.81
N ALA A 27 6.98 67.11 -38.48
CA ALA A 27 7.98 66.45 -37.64
C ALA A 27 7.47 66.23 -36.21
N ASP A 28 6.84 67.25 -35.60
CA ASP A 28 6.27 67.17 -34.26
C ASP A 28 5.12 66.17 -34.18
N ILE A 29 4.21 66.18 -35.16
CA ILE A 29 3.12 65.19 -35.25
C ILE A 29 3.69 63.78 -35.45
N GLY A 30 4.72 63.63 -36.30
CA GLY A 30 5.40 62.36 -36.52
C GLY A 30 6.00 61.80 -35.23
N LYS A 31 6.68 62.66 -34.45
CA LYS A 31 7.24 62.30 -33.14
C LYS A 31 6.15 61.94 -32.13
N ALA A 32 5.11 62.77 -32.01
CA ALA A 32 4.00 62.52 -31.09
C ALA A 32 3.26 61.22 -31.41
N LYS A 33 3.07 60.91 -32.70
CA LYS A 33 2.50 59.63 -33.13
C LYS A 33 3.42 58.45 -32.77
N GLY A 34 4.73 58.58 -33.01
CA GLY A 34 5.70 57.55 -32.63
C GLY A 34 5.72 57.30 -31.11
N ASP A 35 5.65 58.36 -30.30
CA ASP A 35 5.59 58.25 -28.84
C ASP A 35 4.25 57.64 -28.38
N TYR A 36 3.14 57.98 -29.03
CA TYR A 36 1.83 57.37 -28.77
C TYR A 36 1.80 55.88 -29.12
N ASP A 37 2.35 55.50 -30.27
CA ASP A 37 2.39 54.09 -30.71
C ASP A 37 3.26 53.26 -29.76
N LYS A 38 4.37 53.81 -29.26
CA LYS A 38 5.19 53.18 -28.20
C LYS A 38 4.41 53.04 -26.89
N LEU A 39 3.80 54.12 -26.41
CA LEU A 39 3.04 54.11 -25.16
C LEU A 39 1.89 53.10 -25.20
N LYS A 40 1.24 52.97 -26.36
CA LYS A 40 0.18 51.98 -26.57
C LYS A 40 0.74 50.55 -26.53
N GLY A 41 1.87 50.30 -27.17
CA GLY A 41 2.55 48.99 -27.10
C GLY A 41 2.96 48.61 -25.68
N ASP A 42 3.52 49.57 -24.93
CA ASP A 42 3.89 49.38 -23.53
C ASP A 42 2.66 49.10 -22.66
N PHE A 43 1.56 49.83 -22.88
CA PHE A 43 0.30 49.62 -22.18
C PHE A 43 -0.30 48.23 -22.42
N ASP A 44 -0.34 47.79 -23.69
CA ASP A 44 -0.85 46.46 -24.04
C ASP A 44 0.03 45.35 -23.44
N THR A 45 1.36 45.55 -23.42
CA THR A 45 2.31 44.63 -22.77
C THR A 45 2.07 44.55 -21.26
N GLN A 46 2.00 45.69 -20.57
CA GLN A 46 1.74 45.74 -19.13
C GLN A 46 0.40 45.11 -18.75
N LYS A 47 -0.63 45.32 -19.57
CA LYS A 47 -1.94 44.71 -19.37
C LYS A 47 -1.88 43.19 -19.46
N SER A 48 -1.13 42.64 -20.42
CA SER A 48 -0.90 41.19 -20.52
C SER A 48 -0.16 40.67 -19.29
N THR A 49 0.93 41.33 -18.88
CA THR A 49 1.71 40.93 -17.70
C THR A 49 0.85 40.92 -16.43
N LEU A 50 -0.01 41.92 -16.24
CA LEU A 50 -0.93 41.97 -15.10
C LEU A 50 -1.92 40.80 -15.10
N ALA A 51 -2.47 40.45 -16.27
CA ALA A 51 -3.37 39.31 -16.39
C ALA A 51 -2.68 37.99 -16.06
N ASP A 52 -1.42 37.82 -16.50
CA ASP A 52 -0.63 36.62 -16.22
C ASP A 52 -0.27 36.51 -14.74
N LEU A 53 0.22 37.59 -14.12
CA LEU A 53 0.52 37.64 -12.69
C LEU A 53 -0.72 37.38 -11.83
N THR A 54 -1.90 37.84 -12.24
CA THR A 54 -3.15 37.59 -11.52
C THR A 54 -3.50 36.10 -11.55
N LYS A 55 -3.38 35.44 -12.70
CA LYS A 55 -3.61 33.99 -12.82
C LYS A 55 -2.61 33.17 -12.00
N GLU A 56 -1.34 33.58 -12.01
CA GLU A 56 -0.29 32.92 -11.23
C GLU A 56 -0.58 33.05 -9.73
N LEU A 57 -1.00 34.23 -9.27
CA LEU A 57 -1.39 34.48 -7.89
C LEU A 57 -2.59 33.62 -7.47
N ASP A 58 -3.62 33.53 -8.30
CA ASP A 58 -4.79 32.68 -8.04
C ASP A 58 -4.41 31.20 -7.97
N THR A 59 -3.53 30.73 -8.87
CA THR A 59 -2.99 29.37 -8.84
C THR A 59 -2.19 29.11 -7.57
N LEU A 60 -1.36 30.07 -7.13
CA LEU A 60 -0.62 29.97 -5.87
C LEU A 60 -1.56 29.89 -4.66
N LYS A 61 -2.67 30.64 -4.66
CA LYS A 61 -3.67 30.55 -3.59
C LYS A 61 -4.38 29.19 -3.54
N GLU A 62 -4.67 28.60 -4.69
CA GLU A 62 -5.30 27.27 -4.78
C GLU A 62 -4.35 26.14 -4.39
N THR A 63 -3.06 26.27 -4.74
CA THR A 63 -2.04 25.25 -4.49
C THR A 63 -1.39 25.36 -3.11
N ASN A 64 -1.37 26.55 -2.51
CA ASN A 64 -0.86 26.74 -1.17
C ASN A 64 -1.92 26.27 -0.15
N ALA A 65 -1.81 25.00 0.24
CA ALA A 65 -2.56 24.44 1.35
C ALA A 65 -2.44 25.38 2.57
N SER A 66 -3.58 25.79 3.12
CA SER A 66 -3.66 26.67 4.27
C SER A 66 -3.01 26.02 5.49
N ALA A 67 -2.68 26.82 6.51
CA ALA A 67 -2.15 26.29 7.77
C ALA A 67 -3.14 25.28 8.40
N GLU A 68 -4.44 25.49 8.21
CA GLU A 68 -5.52 24.59 8.59
C GLU A 68 -5.45 23.24 7.85
N ASP A 69 -5.18 23.22 6.54
CA ASP A 69 -5.04 21.97 5.75
C ASP A 69 -3.84 21.15 6.22
N TRP A 70 -2.73 21.81 6.54
CA TRP A 70 -1.54 21.14 7.10
C TRP A 70 -1.79 20.61 8.50
N LYS A 71 -2.54 21.35 9.32
CA LYS A 71 -2.95 20.91 10.66
C LYS A 71 -3.83 19.67 10.59
N GLU A 72 -4.80 19.62 9.67
CA GLU A 72 -5.66 18.46 9.47
C GLU A 72 -4.87 17.24 8.99
N LYS A 73 -3.98 17.42 7.99
CA LYS A 73 -3.09 16.35 7.51
C LYS A 73 -2.19 15.81 8.62
N TYR A 74 -1.63 16.69 9.44
CA TYR A 74 -0.79 16.31 10.57
C TYR A 74 -1.57 15.54 11.63
N GLN A 75 -2.76 16.02 12.01
CA GLN A 75 -3.61 15.33 12.99
C GLN A 75 -3.97 13.92 12.49
N LYS A 76 -4.42 13.80 11.23
CA LYS A 76 -4.75 12.52 10.61
C LYS A 76 -3.56 11.56 10.59
N LEU A 77 -2.37 12.06 10.29
CA LEU A 77 -1.15 11.25 10.31
C LEU A 77 -0.77 10.80 11.73
N SER A 78 -0.94 11.69 12.72
CA SER A 78 -0.71 11.35 14.13
C SER A 78 -1.66 10.25 14.61
N ASP A 79 -2.95 10.38 14.28
CA ASP A 79 -3.97 9.40 14.64
C ASP A 79 -3.71 8.03 13.97
N ASP A 80 -3.32 8.03 12.69
CA ASP A 80 -2.97 6.79 11.96
C ASP A 80 -1.74 6.10 12.58
N ILE A 81 -0.71 6.86 12.97
CA ILE A 81 0.46 6.31 13.66
C ILE A 81 0.08 5.65 14.99
N GLU A 82 -0.83 6.26 15.76
CA GLU A 82 -1.26 5.69 17.03
C GLU A 82 -2.06 4.38 16.84
N VAL A 83 -2.97 4.36 15.86
CA VAL A 83 -3.72 3.16 15.48
C VAL A 83 -2.79 2.04 15.03
N GLN A 84 -1.82 2.34 14.16
CA GLN A 84 -0.86 1.34 13.68
C GLN A 84 0.02 0.81 14.81
N LYS A 85 0.53 1.67 15.70
CA LYS A 85 1.32 1.24 16.86
C LYS A 85 0.54 0.28 17.75
N LYS A 86 -0.74 0.61 18.04
CA LYS A 86 -1.59 -0.25 18.86
C LYS A 86 -1.82 -1.61 18.19
N LYS A 87 -2.11 -1.61 16.88
CA LYS A 87 -2.28 -2.85 16.11
C LYS A 87 -1.01 -3.70 16.11
N THR A 88 0.15 -3.10 15.87
CA THR A 88 1.44 -3.82 15.89
C THR A 88 1.74 -4.40 17.27
N GLU A 89 1.45 -3.66 18.34
CA GLU A 89 1.66 -4.16 19.70
C GLU A 89 0.67 -5.28 20.07
N GLU A 90 -0.60 -5.18 19.66
CA GLU A 90 -1.58 -6.25 19.83
C GLU A 90 -1.20 -7.51 19.05
N GLU A 91 -0.72 -7.37 17.81
CA GLU A 91 -0.20 -8.47 17.00
C GLU A 91 1.05 -9.10 17.63
N ARG A 92 1.97 -8.28 18.16
CA ARG A 92 3.15 -8.75 18.88
C ARG A 92 2.79 -9.52 20.14
N GLN A 93 1.88 -8.99 20.96
CA GLN A 93 1.41 -9.65 22.18
C GLN A 93 0.65 -10.94 21.86
N LYS A 94 -0.16 -10.96 20.80
CA LYS A 94 -0.84 -12.17 20.35
C LYS A 94 0.17 -13.21 19.89
N ALA A 95 1.14 -12.83 19.06
CA ALA A 95 2.18 -13.75 18.59
C ALA A 95 3.04 -14.30 19.74
N GLU A 96 3.37 -13.47 20.73
CA GLU A 96 4.11 -13.88 21.92
C GLU A 96 3.31 -14.88 22.77
N LYS A 97 2.01 -14.62 22.99
CA LYS A 97 1.11 -15.57 23.67
C LYS A 97 0.94 -16.87 22.89
N ASP A 98 0.73 -16.80 21.58
CA ASP A 98 0.57 -17.97 20.73
C ASP A 98 1.86 -18.82 20.75
N ALA A 99 3.04 -18.19 20.76
CA ALA A 99 4.33 -18.88 20.87
C ALA A 99 4.55 -19.51 22.25
N GLU A 100 4.19 -18.81 23.33
CA GLU A 100 4.24 -19.35 24.69
C GLU A 100 3.33 -20.59 24.83
N ILE A 101 2.10 -20.51 24.35
CA ILE A 101 1.13 -21.60 24.37
C ILE A 101 1.64 -22.79 23.56
N LEU A 102 2.21 -22.55 22.37
CA LEU A 102 2.82 -23.60 21.56
C LEU A 102 3.97 -24.28 22.30
N SER A 103 4.86 -23.52 22.93
CA SER A 103 5.97 -24.08 23.70
C SER A 103 5.50 -24.94 24.88
N ARG A 104 4.51 -24.47 25.63
CA ARG A 104 3.88 -25.23 26.73
C ARG A 104 3.20 -26.50 26.24
N TYR A 105 2.51 -26.41 25.12
CA TYR A 105 1.86 -27.55 24.48
C TYR A 105 2.87 -28.60 24.02
N GLU A 106 3.96 -28.20 23.36
CA GLU A 106 4.99 -29.14 22.90
C GLU A 106 5.74 -29.78 24.07
N ALA A 107 5.95 -29.05 25.17
CA ALA A 107 6.49 -29.61 26.40
C ALA A 107 5.56 -30.62 27.08
N ALA A 108 4.23 -30.42 26.97
CA ALA A 108 3.23 -31.35 27.51
C ALA A 108 2.98 -32.56 26.59
N ALA A 109 3.13 -32.39 25.28
CA ALA A 109 2.91 -33.42 24.26
C ALA A 109 4.08 -34.41 24.16
N VAL A 110 4.49 -34.98 25.29
CA VAL A 110 5.56 -35.98 25.40
C VAL A 110 5.04 -37.31 25.94
N SER A 111 5.66 -38.40 25.52
CA SER A 111 5.39 -39.75 26.05
C SER A 111 5.89 -39.88 27.49
N LYS A 112 5.55 -41.00 28.15
CA LYS A 112 6.06 -41.34 29.49
C LYS A 112 7.60 -41.38 29.55
N ASP A 113 8.26 -41.59 28.40
CA ASP A 113 9.72 -41.62 28.27
C ASP A 113 10.32 -40.23 27.93
N GLY A 114 9.50 -39.17 27.94
CA GLY A 114 9.92 -37.80 27.65
C GLY A 114 10.16 -37.50 26.17
N LYS A 115 9.75 -38.38 25.26
CA LYS A 115 9.89 -38.19 23.81
C LYS A 115 8.66 -37.48 23.23
N PRO A 116 8.80 -36.53 22.28
CA PRO A 116 7.65 -35.90 21.64
C PRO A 116 6.68 -36.93 21.04
N LEU A 117 5.39 -36.75 21.30
CA LEU A 117 4.33 -37.58 20.71
C LEU A 117 4.23 -37.29 19.21
N LYS A 118 4.13 -38.36 18.41
CA LYS A 118 3.95 -38.24 16.96
C LYS A 118 2.47 -38.21 16.64
N TRP A 119 2.02 -37.15 15.98
CA TRP A 119 0.63 -36.99 15.56
C TRP A 119 0.36 -37.75 14.26
N THR A 120 -0.84 -38.32 14.12
CA THR A 120 -1.28 -38.97 12.87
C THR A 120 -1.42 -37.95 11.74
N HIS A 121 -1.93 -36.74 12.05
CA HIS A 121 -2.07 -35.64 11.10
C HIS A 121 -1.83 -34.28 11.77
N GLU A 122 -1.27 -33.33 11.02
CA GLU A 122 -1.02 -31.97 11.51
C GLU A 122 -2.31 -31.22 11.86
N ALA A 123 -3.41 -31.52 11.17
CA ALA A 123 -4.72 -30.94 11.48
C ALA A 123 -5.20 -31.34 12.89
N ILE A 124 -4.89 -32.56 13.33
CA ILE A 124 -5.24 -33.06 14.67
C ILE A 124 -4.38 -32.36 15.72
N LYS A 125 -3.06 -32.20 15.46
CA LYS A 125 -2.16 -31.41 16.31
C LYS A 125 -2.69 -29.99 16.52
N ASN A 126 -3.08 -29.31 15.43
CA ASN A 126 -3.60 -27.94 15.49
C ASN A 126 -4.95 -27.84 16.22
N ASP A 127 -5.84 -28.82 16.07
CA ASP A 127 -7.10 -28.87 16.81
C ASP A 127 -6.88 -29.05 18.32
N TYR A 128 -5.95 -29.94 18.70
CA TYR A 128 -5.58 -30.12 20.11
C TYR A 128 -4.82 -28.94 20.70
N LEU A 129 -3.98 -28.25 19.93
CA LEU A 129 -3.37 -26.99 20.34
C LEU A 129 -4.42 -25.93 20.67
N LYS A 130 -5.48 -25.82 19.84
CA LYS A 130 -6.61 -24.91 20.10
C LYS A 130 -7.38 -25.29 21.37
N LYS A 131 -7.69 -26.58 21.55
CA LYS A 131 -8.36 -27.08 22.76
C LYS A 131 -7.49 -26.86 24.01
N PHE A 132 -6.18 -27.05 23.89
CA PHE A 132 -5.21 -26.82 24.95
C PHE A 132 -5.14 -25.34 25.34
N SER A 133 -5.06 -24.44 24.35
CA SER A 133 -5.14 -22.99 24.57
C SER A 133 -6.40 -22.59 25.34
N GLN A 134 -7.57 -23.14 24.96
CA GLN A 134 -8.83 -22.87 25.66
C GLN A 134 -8.83 -23.45 27.08
N ALA A 135 -8.26 -24.64 27.27
CA ALA A 135 -8.18 -25.28 28.57
C ALA A 135 -7.25 -24.54 29.55
N LEU A 136 -6.22 -23.83 29.06
CA LEU A 136 -5.37 -22.96 29.87
C LEU A 136 -6.11 -21.72 30.40
N GLU A 137 -7.09 -21.22 29.66
CA GLU A 137 -7.92 -20.06 30.06
C GLU A 137 -9.07 -20.45 30.99
N ASP A 138 -9.43 -21.73 31.05
CA ASP A 138 -10.50 -22.23 31.89
C ASP A 138 -10.10 -22.27 33.37
N LYS A 139 -10.86 -21.55 34.21
CA LYS A 139 -10.68 -21.52 35.67
C LYS A 139 -10.80 -22.92 36.31
N ALA A 140 -11.49 -23.86 35.69
CA ALA A 140 -11.59 -25.24 36.16
C ALA A 140 -10.25 -26.02 36.08
N ASN A 141 -9.29 -25.51 35.30
CA ASN A 141 -7.95 -26.07 35.18
C ASN A 141 -6.88 -25.25 35.92
N ALA A 142 -7.28 -24.21 36.65
CA ALA A 142 -6.36 -23.43 37.48
C ALA A 142 -5.65 -24.34 38.49
N GLY A 143 -4.31 -24.36 38.44
CA GLY A 143 -3.47 -25.18 39.30
C GLY A 143 -3.18 -26.59 38.80
N LYS A 144 -3.75 -27.03 37.67
CA LYS A 144 -3.34 -28.27 36.99
C LYS A 144 -2.07 -28.02 36.19
N SER A 145 -1.23 -29.05 36.05
CA SER A 145 -0.05 -28.96 35.20
C SER A 145 -0.43 -29.03 33.73
N ASP A 146 0.44 -28.51 32.85
CA ASP A 146 0.25 -28.57 31.40
C ASP A 146 0.13 -30.03 30.91
N ALA A 147 0.88 -30.96 31.52
CA ALA A 147 0.79 -32.39 31.23
C ALA A 147 -0.57 -32.99 31.64
N ASP A 148 -1.14 -32.57 32.78
CA ASP A 148 -2.46 -33.05 33.22
C ASP A 148 -3.57 -32.55 32.30
N ILE A 149 -3.50 -31.27 31.88
CA ILE A 149 -4.44 -30.67 30.95
C ILE A 149 -4.36 -31.38 29.60
N PHE A 150 -3.14 -31.59 29.08
CA PHE A 150 -2.92 -32.31 27.83
C PHE A 150 -3.45 -33.75 27.89
N ASN A 151 -3.15 -34.48 28.97
CA ASN A 151 -3.65 -35.84 29.17
C ASN A 151 -5.17 -35.88 29.30
N MET A 152 -5.79 -34.94 30.01
CA MET A 152 -7.26 -34.84 30.08
C MET A 152 -7.90 -34.68 28.70
N LEU A 153 -7.27 -33.92 27.80
CA LEU A 153 -7.77 -33.69 26.45
C LEU A 153 -7.57 -34.89 25.52
N THR A 154 -6.53 -35.70 25.73
CA THR A 154 -6.05 -36.70 24.76
C THR A 154 -6.18 -38.15 25.21
N LYS A 155 -6.44 -38.41 26.49
CA LYS A 155 -6.52 -39.77 27.08
C LYS A 155 -7.51 -40.72 26.38
N ASP A 156 -8.58 -40.17 25.80
CA ASP A 156 -9.66 -40.94 25.17
C ASP A 156 -9.49 -41.02 23.64
N ASP A 157 -8.45 -40.38 23.08
CA ASP A 157 -8.19 -40.30 21.63
C ASP A 157 -6.83 -40.89 21.28
N GLY A 158 -6.70 -42.21 21.47
CA GLY A 158 -5.49 -42.94 21.12
C GLY A 158 -5.20 -42.98 19.61
N VAL A 159 -6.18 -42.67 18.75
CA VAL A 159 -6.00 -42.65 17.27
C VAL A 159 -5.41 -41.34 16.76
N ALA A 160 -5.39 -40.29 17.59
CA ALA A 160 -4.73 -39.02 17.30
C ALA A 160 -3.20 -39.16 17.15
N PHE A 161 -2.62 -40.20 17.74
CA PHE A 161 -1.18 -40.43 17.76
C PHE A 161 -0.77 -41.57 16.83
N ASP A 162 0.33 -41.37 16.11
CA ASP A 162 1.01 -42.39 15.33
C ASP A 162 1.78 -43.30 16.31
N ILE A 163 1.05 -44.22 16.92
CA ILE A 163 1.62 -45.26 17.75
C ILE A 163 2.31 -46.26 16.81
N PRO A 164 3.62 -46.51 16.94
CA PRO A 164 4.28 -47.56 16.18
C PRO A 164 3.56 -48.86 16.48
N ARG A 165 2.77 -49.35 15.52
CA ARG A 165 2.29 -50.72 15.57
C ARG A 165 3.54 -51.55 15.39
N GLU A 166 3.99 -52.21 16.45
CA GLU A 166 4.79 -53.41 16.26
C GLU A 166 3.97 -54.30 15.34
N THR A 167 4.36 -54.35 14.06
CA THR A 167 3.99 -55.46 13.20
C THR A 167 4.61 -56.68 13.86
N THR A 168 3.86 -57.30 14.76
CA THR A 168 4.09 -58.69 15.11
C THR A 168 3.91 -59.45 13.81
N VAL A 169 5.01 -59.69 13.10
CA VAL A 169 5.09 -60.72 12.08
C VAL A 169 4.69 -61.99 12.83
N TYR A 170 3.43 -62.39 12.66
CA TYR A 170 2.99 -63.69 13.11
C TYR A 170 3.73 -64.69 12.21
N GLU A 171 4.87 -65.18 12.68
CA GLU A 171 5.46 -66.42 12.18
C GLU A 171 4.52 -67.58 12.56
N SER A 172 3.37 -67.68 11.89
CA SER A 172 2.64 -68.93 11.81
C SER A 172 3.12 -69.66 10.56
N GLY A 173 4.07 -70.57 10.75
CA GLY A 173 4.43 -71.56 9.75
C GLY A 173 3.19 -72.33 9.29
N GLY A 174 2.97 -72.34 7.98
CA GLY A 174 1.86 -73.03 7.33
C GLY A 174 1.88 -72.85 5.81
N SER A 175 2.68 -73.68 5.14
CA SER A 175 2.66 -74.06 3.72
C SER A 175 1.96 -73.16 2.68
N GLY A 176 2.80 -72.59 1.80
CA GLY A 176 2.58 -72.61 0.35
C GLY A 176 1.63 -71.56 -0.23
N PHE A 177 2.20 -70.56 -0.93
CA PHE A 177 2.03 -70.30 -2.36
C PHE A 177 2.70 -68.96 -2.67
N SER A 178 3.92 -69.00 -3.24
CA SER A 178 4.48 -67.81 -3.87
C SER A 178 3.68 -67.53 -5.14
N ASN A 179 3.16 -66.32 -5.29
CA ASN A 179 2.74 -65.88 -6.60
C ASN A 179 3.29 -64.47 -6.84
N SER A 180 4.57 -64.45 -7.23
CA SER A 180 5.08 -63.47 -8.19
C SER A 180 4.05 -63.37 -9.31
N LEU A 181 3.36 -62.23 -9.39
CA LEU A 181 2.48 -61.94 -10.51
C LEU A 181 3.38 -61.78 -11.74
N ASP A 182 3.37 -62.78 -12.62
CA ASP A 182 3.98 -62.72 -13.96
C ASP A 182 3.50 -61.46 -14.68
N ASP A 183 4.40 -60.53 -14.98
CA ASP A 183 4.13 -59.32 -15.77
C ASP A 183 3.45 -59.66 -17.12
N ALA A 184 3.71 -60.85 -17.67
CA ALA A 184 3.06 -61.36 -18.88
C ALA A 184 1.53 -61.54 -18.77
N LYS A 185 0.98 -61.69 -17.56
CA LYS A 185 -0.48 -61.73 -17.33
C LYS A 185 -1.09 -60.33 -17.17
N ILE A 186 -0.30 -59.34 -16.73
CA ILE A 186 -0.73 -57.94 -16.66
C ILE A 186 -0.83 -57.36 -18.08
N ASP A 187 0.14 -57.66 -18.96
CA ASP A 187 0.13 -57.20 -20.35
C ASP A 187 -1.03 -57.79 -21.18
N ALA A 188 -1.40 -59.04 -20.92
CA ALA A 188 -2.57 -59.67 -21.54
C ALA A 188 -3.92 -59.08 -21.07
N ILE A 189 -3.99 -58.55 -19.85
CA ILE A 189 -5.18 -57.88 -19.30
C ILE A 189 -5.26 -56.42 -19.79
N MET A 190 -4.13 -55.76 -20.03
CA MET A 190 -4.08 -54.39 -20.56
C MET A 190 -4.16 -54.28 -22.09
N GLY A 191 -4.23 -55.41 -22.80
CA GLY A 191 -4.45 -55.41 -24.26
C GLY A 191 -3.32 -54.79 -25.07
N ILE A 192 -2.10 -54.73 -24.51
CA ILE A 192 -0.93 -54.25 -25.24
C ILE A 192 -0.24 -55.48 -25.85
N THR A 193 -0.72 -55.89 -27.02
CA THR A 193 0.09 -56.70 -27.93
C THR A 193 1.15 -55.80 -28.54
N THR A 194 2.42 -56.21 -28.40
CA THR A 194 3.62 -55.67 -29.06
C THR A 194 3.40 -55.28 -30.52
#